data_AF-A0A2A6NHL9-F1
#
_entry.id   AF-A0A2A6NHL9-F1
#
_cell.length_a   1.000
_cell.length_b   1.000
_cell.length_c   1.000
_cell.angle_alpha   90.00
_cell.angle_beta   90.00
_cell.angle_gamma   90.00
#
_symmetry.space_group_name_H-M   'P 1'
#
loop_
_entity.id
_entity.type
_entity.pdbx_description
1 polymer ?
#
loop_
_entity_poly.entity_id
_entity_poly.type
_entity_poly.pdbx_seq_one_letter_code
_entity_poly.pdbx_strand_id
1 'polypeptide(L)' 'MADETTATWGYSKKDARIFDLKEGESLPKGYYSHPAMVPGSDAEKQYRADAESEGVSVPWEKATETSDEGKSES' A
#
# COMPACT_ATOMS: atom_id res chain seq x y z
N MET A 1 -13.50 -22.89 25.09
CA MET A 1 -13.25 -22.19 23.81
C MET A 1 -11.87 -21.59 23.97
N ALA A 2 -10.91 -22.02 23.14
CA ALA A 2 -9.59 -21.39 23.14
C ALA A 2 -9.78 -19.97 22.60
N ASP A 3 -9.19 -19.01 23.29
CA ASP A 3 -9.20 -17.62 22.88
C ASP A 3 -8.22 -17.51 21.69
N GLU A 4 -8.74 -17.56 20.47
CA GLU A 4 -7.92 -17.50 19.26
C GLU A 4 -7.40 -16.07 19.09
N THR A 5 -6.11 -15.89 19.39
CA THR A 5 -5.39 -14.64 19.19
C THR A 5 -4.70 -14.62 17.83
N THR A 6 -4.84 -13.53 17.10
CA THR A 6 -4.16 -13.29 15.82
C THR A 6 -3.13 -12.18 15.97
N ALA A 7 -1.90 -12.48 15.54
CA ALA A 7 -0.83 -11.50 15.45
C ALA A 7 -1.14 -10.48 14.34
N THR A 8 -1.40 -9.23 14.74
CA THR A 8 -1.84 -8.15 13.86
C THR A 8 -0.85 -7.00 13.88
N TRP A 9 -0.47 -6.48 12.71
CA TRP A 9 0.35 -5.28 12.61
C TRP A 9 -0.45 -4.02 12.97
N GLY A 10 0.09 -3.19 13.85
CA GLY A 10 -0.39 -1.86 14.14
C GLY A 10 0.63 -0.81 13.74
N TYR A 11 0.17 0.22 13.04
CA TYR A 11 0.97 1.35 12.58
C TYR A 11 0.55 2.64 13.30
N SER A 12 1.52 3.40 13.82
CA SER A 12 1.29 4.73 14.40
C SER A 12 2.22 5.76 13.77
N LYS A 13 2.08 7.03 14.19
CA LYS A 13 3.01 8.10 13.81
C LYS A 13 4.45 7.89 14.32
N LYS A 14 4.63 7.08 15.35
CA LYS A 14 5.91 6.94 16.08
C LYS A 14 6.61 5.63 15.76
N ASP A 15 5.85 4.57 15.51
CA ASP A 15 6.36 3.19 15.40
C ASP A 15 5.34 2.27 14.70
N ALA A 16 5.83 1.10 14.31
CA ALA A 16 5.03 -0.04 13.89
C ALA A 16 5.41 -1.27 14.72
N ARG A 17 4.42 -2.03 15.17
CA ARG A 17 4.64 -3.26 15.95
C ARG A 17 3.48 -4.24 15.81
N ILE A 18 3.72 -5.48 16.23
CA ILE A 18 2.73 -6.56 16.22
C ILE A 18 1.99 -6.57 17.57
N PHE A 19 0.67 -6.76 17.51
CA PHE A 19 -0.22 -6.94 18.64
C PHE A 19 -0.91 -8.31 18.55
N ASP A 20 -0.95 -9.04 19.65
CA ASP A 20 -1.77 -10.24 19.77
C ASP A 20 -3.20 -9.83 20.14
N LEU A 21 -4.09 -9.83 19.15
CA LEU A 21 -5.49 -9.41 19.30
C LEU A 21 -6.41 -10.62 19.26
N LYS A 22 -7.43 -10.61 20.10
CA LYS A 22 -8.51 -11.61 20.06
C LYS A 22 -9.41 -11.38 18.87
N GLU A 23 -10.16 -12.40 18.44
CA GLU A 23 -11.21 -12.21 17.44
C GLU A 23 -12.20 -11.12 17.87
N GLY A 24 -12.37 -10.11 17.01
CA GLY A 24 -13.23 -8.94 17.28
C GLY A 24 -12.58 -7.84 18.13
N GLU A 25 -11.36 -8.05 18.66
CA GLU A 25 -10.61 -7.01 19.34
C GLU A 25 -10.02 -6.01 18.33
N SER A 26 -10.03 -4.73 18.69
CA SER A 26 -9.51 -3.66 17.84
C SER A 26 -8.12 -3.24 18.28
N LEU A 27 -7.34 -2.73 17.33
CA LEU A 27 -6.04 -2.13 17.63
C LEU A 27 -6.16 -1.02 18.69
N PRO A 28 -5.13 -0.82 19.53
CA PRO A 28 -5.13 0.25 20.52
C PRO A 28 -5.32 1.63 19.88
N LYS A 29 -5.92 2.57 20.62
CA LYS A 29 -6.17 3.92 20.13
C LYS A 29 -4.88 4.57 19.61
N GLY A 30 -4.91 5.03 18.36
CA GLY A 30 -3.78 5.68 17.69
C GLY A 30 -2.92 4.73 16.84
N TYR A 31 -3.24 3.44 16.85
CA TYR A 31 -2.74 2.47 15.88
C TYR A 31 -3.77 2.21 14.80
N TYR A 32 -3.29 1.99 13.59
CA TYR A 32 -4.08 1.73 12.40
C TYR A 32 -3.64 0.39 11.80
N SER A 33 -4.57 -0.29 11.12
CA SER A 33 -4.30 -1.58 10.46
C SER A 33 -3.46 -1.43 9.18
N HIS A 34 -3.32 -0.20 8.66
CA HIS A 34 -2.58 0.07 7.44
C HIS A 34 -1.76 1.36 7.58
N PRO A 35 -0.51 1.42 7.08
CA PRO A 35 0.34 2.61 7.20
C PRO A 35 -0.26 3.85 6.51
N ALA A 36 -0.98 3.67 5.40
CA ALA A 36 -1.64 4.77 4.68
C ALA A 36 -2.80 5.42 5.47
N MET A 37 -3.30 4.74 6.52
CA MET A 37 -4.33 5.31 7.40
C MET A 37 -3.74 6.15 8.53
N VAL A 38 -2.41 6.16 8.68
CA VAL A 38 -1.72 6.95 9.71
C VAL A 38 -1.73 8.42 9.28
N PRO A 39 -2.38 9.32 10.05
CA PRO A 39 -2.54 10.71 9.65
C PRO A 39 -1.22 11.43 9.46
N GLY A 40 -1.00 12.11 8.34
CA GLY A 40 0.23 12.86 8.07
C GLY A 40 1.47 11.99 7.82
N SER A 41 1.30 10.68 7.62
CA SER A 41 2.37 9.82 7.11
C SER A 41 2.63 10.08 5.62
N ASP A 42 3.84 9.85 5.14
CA ASP A 42 4.11 9.94 3.70
C ASP A 42 3.34 8.88 2.90
N ALA A 43 3.02 7.74 3.52
CA ALA A 43 2.14 6.72 2.97
C ALA A 43 0.70 7.24 2.75
N GLU A 44 0.16 8.05 3.67
CA GLU A 44 -1.14 8.72 3.48
C GLU A 44 -1.10 9.67 2.28
N LYS A 45 -0.02 10.44 2.13
CA LYS A 45 0.13 11.39 1.00
C LYS A 45 0.17 10.66 -0.33
N GLN A 46 0.90 9.54 -0.41
CA GLN A 46 0.99 8.74 -1.64
C GLN A 46 -0.33 8.06 -1.96
N TYR A 47 -1.00 7.47 -0.96
CA TYR A 47 -2.32 6.86 -1.14
C TYR A 47 -3.36 7.87 -1.62
N ARG A 48 -3.35 9.09 -1.07
CA ARG A 48 -4.23 10.17 -1.50
C ARG A 48 -3.89 10.64 -2.91
N ALA A 49 -2.61 10.80 -3.24
CA ALA A 49 -2.18 11.18 -4.59
C ALA A 49 -2.57 10.12 -5.63
N ASP A 50 -2.49 8.85 -5.29
CA ASP A 50 -2.91 7.73 -6.14
C ASP A 50 -4.44 7.71 -6.33
N ALA A 51 -5.20 7.83 -5.23
CA ALA A 51 -6.66 7.93 -5.28
C ALA A 51 -7.16 9.18 -6.06
N GLU A 52 -6.43 10.29 -6.00
CA GLU A 52 -6.70 11.49 -6.82
C GLU A 52 -6.17 11.34 -8.27
N SER A 53 -5.29 10.37 -8.54
CA SER A 53 -4.75 10.03 -9.86
C SER A 53 -5.52 8.89 -10.57
N GLU A 54 -6.57 8.34 -9.97
CA GLU A 54 -7.49 7.40 -10.65
C GLU A 54 -8.40 8.09 -11.70
N GLY A 55 -8.08 9.34 -12.07
CA GLY A 55 -8.60 10.03 -13.25
C GLY A 55 -7.77 9.85 -14.53
N VAL A 56 -6.63 9.15 -14.49
CA VAL A 56 -5.84 8.83 -15.68
C VAL A 56 -5.70 7.31 -15.82
N SER A 57 -6.69 6.72 -16.50
CA SER A 57 -6.50 5.45 -17.18
C SER A 57 -5.41 5.64 -18.23
N VAL A 58 -4.17 5.30 -17.90
CA VAL A 58 -3.18 5.01 -18.94
C VAL A 58 -3.50 3.62 -19.49
N PRO A 59 -4.02 3.49 -20.73
CA PRO A 59 -4.14 2.17 -21.34
C PRO A 59 -2.73 1.59 -21.47
N TRP A 60 -2.54 0.41 -20.91
CA TRP A 60 -1.31 -0.39 -20.95
C TRP A 60 -0.90 -0.83 -22.38
N GLU A 61 -1.59 -0.36 -23.42
CA GLU A 61 -1.42 -0.76 -24.82
C GLU A 61 -0.35 0.00 -25.61
N LYS A 62 0.65 0.64 -24.97
CA LYS A 62 1.76 1.26 -25.72
C LYS A 62 3.13 1.11 -25.07
N ALA A 63 3.54 -0.14 -24.80
CA ALA A 63 4.93 -0.46 -24.43
C ALA A 63 5.61 -1.48 -25.36
N THR A 64 5.11 -1.70 -26.59
CA THR A 64 5.73 -2.64 -27.53
C THR A 64 5.74 -2.12 -28.98
N GLU A 65 6.37 -0.97 -29.27
CA GLU A 65 6.79 -0.69 -30.64
C GLU A 65 7.99 0.25 -30.67
N THR A 66 9.14 -0.27 -30.26
CA THR A 66 10.43 0.13 -30.82
C THR A 66 11.41 -1.00 -30.52
N SER A 67 11.39 -1.98 -31.41
CA SER A 67 12.53 -2.85 -31.65
C SER A 67 12.99 -2.53 -33.06
N ASP A 68 13.83 -1.50 -33.08
CA ASP A 68 14.81 -1.14 -34.09
C ASP A 68 15.24 -2.35 -34.95
N GLU A 69 14.73 -2.40 -36.18
CA GLU A 69 15.10 -3.37 -37.19
C GLU A 69 16.46 -2.99 -37.78
N GLY A 70 17.48 -3.77 -37.41
CA GLY A 70 18.40 -4.39 -38.36
C GLY A 70 19.15 -3.51 -39.37
N LYS A 71 20.43 -3.28 -39.05
CA LYS A 71 21.58 -3.63 -39.92
C LYS A 71 21.63 -2.94 -41.29
N SER A 72 22.21 -1.74 -41.31
CA SER A 72 22.81 -1.15 -42.51
C SER A 72 24.23 -1.69 -42.71
N GLU A 73 24.47 -2.41 -43.82
CA GLU A 73 25.80 -2.52 -44.44
C GLU A 73 25.60 -2.60 -45.95
N SER A 74 26.17 -1.65 -46.69
CA SER A 74 26.30 -1.63 -48.15
C SER A 74 27.68 -1.14 -48.50
#